data_AF-A0A5A7MHK3-F1
#
_entry.id   AF-A0A5A7MHK3-F1
#
_cell.length_a   1.000
_cell.length_b   1.000
_cell.length_c   1.000
_cell.angle_alpha   90.00
_cell.angle_beta   90.00
_cell.angle_gamma   90.00
#
_symmetry.space_group_name_H-M   'P 1'
#
loop_
_entity.id
_entity.type
_entity.pdbx_description
1 polymer ?
#
loop_
_entity_poly.entity_id
_entity_poly.type
_entity_poly.pdbx_seq_one_letter_code
_entity_poly.pdbx_strand_id
1 'polypeptide(L)'
;MKPIWIVDDDPSIRFVLEKALGREGWPIRSFTQPRDVLKALADVDNSDPERQAPQVLVSDIRMPGGSGLELLEQVRAQQPGLPMIIMTAYSDLDSAVSAFQRGAFEYLPKPFDVPKAVELIRRAVEESQREEVADIQAPVQAEMLGQAPAMQDVFRAIGRLSQSHVTVLITGESGAGKELVARALHKHSPVAGGPFVAINTAAIPKDLLESELFGHERGAFTGAQTQRRGRFEQAEGGTLFLDEIGDMPFELQTRLLRVLSDGHFYRVGGHQAVKAHVRVIAATHQDLELRVKDGAFREDLFHRLNVIRLRLPALRERKEDVPMLTQHFLQQSARQLGVEPKRMSTAAMSRLQAFNFPGNVRQLENICHWLTVMAPAQQIALKDLPPEVLGSSASASTAVFAGALSSGVGLDQSKASLPEAAAMSVPGTAATPLTEAPTLTEGWLEGLGKQAEELLSQGHHDVWDQLSHQFEAQLLRTALAATHGRRVEAASRLGIGRNTITRKLQELGLENENFD
;
A
#
# COMPACT_ATOMS: atom_id res chain seq x y z
N MET A 1 -1.77 18.70 43.04
CA MET A 1 -1.54 18.63 41.58
C MET A 1 -2.78 19.19 40.91
N LYS A 2 -2.65 19.84 39.75
CA LYS A 2 -3.82 20.25 38.96
C LYS A 2 -4.61 19.01 38.50
N PRO A 3 -5.94 19.09 38.34
CA PRO A 3 -6.76 17.97 37.90
C PRO A 3 -6.54 17.61 36.42
N ILE A 4 -6.79 16.36 36.07
CA ILE A 4 -7.02 15.92 34.68
C ILE A 4 -8.53 15.98 34.42
N TRP A 5 -8.94 16.60 33.32
CA TRP A 5 -10.35 16.68 32.95
C TRP A 5 -10.67 15.67 31.85
N ILE A 6 -11.80 14.99 31.98
CA ILE A 6 -12.26 13.97 31.03
C ILE A 6 -13.66 14.32 30.56
N VAL A 7 -13.90 14.36 29.25
CA VAL A 7 -15.23 14.59 28.68
C VAL A 7 -15.55 13.55 27.60
N ASP A 8 -16.60 12.79 27.86
CA ASP A 8 -17.03 11.63 27.07
C ASP A 8 -18.49 11.35 27.46
N ASP A 9 -19.35 10.98 26.51
CA ASP A 9 -20.73 10.62 26.84
C ASP A 9 -20.85 9.17 27.34
N ASP A 10 -19.90 8.29 27.01
CA ASP A 10 -19.87 6.92 27.52
C ASP A 10 -19.45 6.89 29.01
N PRO A 11 -20.34 6.48 29.94
CA PRO A 11 -20.00 6.37 31.35
C PRO A 11 -18.95 5.29 31.63
N SER A 12 -18.84 4.27 30.78
CA SER A 12 -17.90 3.15 30.93
C SER A 12 -16.47 3.61 30.69
N ILE A 13 -16.27 4.44 29.65
CA ILE A 13 -14.94 4.97 29.29
C ILE A 13 -14.45 5.93 30.37
N ARG A 14 -15.32 6.82 30.87
CA ARG A 14 -15.00 7.70 31.99
C ARG A 14 -14.66 6.94 33.26
N PHE A 15 -15.49 5.95 33.64
CA PHE A 15 -15.23 5.12 34.82
C PHE A 15 -13.88 4.39 34.73
N VAL A 16 -13.54 3.82 33.57
CA VAL A 16 -12.26 3.14 33.36
C VAL A 16 -11.08 4.10 33.49
N LEU A 17 -11.14 5.29 32.87
CA LEU A 17 -10.09 6.30 32.98
C LEU A 17 -9.98 6.88 34.40
N GLU A 18 -11.10 7.22 35.06
CA GLU A 18 -11.13 7.67 36.45
C GLU A 18 -10.46 6.66 37.40
N LYS A 19 -10.78 5.37 37.26
CA LYS A 19 -10.17 4.30 38.08
C LYS A 19 -8.70 4.08 37.77
N ALA A 20 -8.26 4.31 36.54
CA ALA A 20 -6.86 4.18 36.14
C ALA A 20 -6.02 5.35 36.67
N LEU A 21 -6.43 6.58 36.38
CA LEU A 21 -5.74 7.81 36.77
C LEU A 21 -5.77 8.02 38.30
N GLY A 22 -6.84 7.59 38.97
CA GLY A 22 -6.94 7.65 40.43
C GLY A 22 -5.97 6.72 41.15
N ARG A 23 -5.51 5.63 40.52
CA ARG A 23 -4.44 4.76 41.05
C ARG A 23 -3.05 5.41 40.96
N GLU A 24 -2.87 6.30 39.99
CA GLU A 24 -1.65 7.12 39.80
C GLU A 24 -1.63 8.37 40.70
N GLY A 25 -2.69 8.60 41.50
CA GLY A 25 -2.77 9.70 42.45
C GLY A 25 -3.13 11.06 41.84
N TRP A 26 -3.54 11.11 40.57
CA TRP A 26 -4.00 12.35 39.96
C TRP A 26 -5.45 12.68 40.35
N PRO A 27 -5.77 13.94 40.69
CA PRO A 27 -7.16 14.37 40.83
C PRO A 27 -7.84 14.41 39.45
N ILE A 28 -9.09 13.94 39.36
CA ILE A 28 -9.85 13.86 38.10
C ILE A 28 -11.18 14.61 38.25
N ARG A 29 -11.60 15.29 37.19
CA ARG A 29 -12.95 15.84 37.05
C ARG A 29 -13.55 15.38 35.71
N SER A 30 -14.70 14.72 35.74
CA SER A 30 -15.34 14.19 34.54
C SER A 30 -16.61 14.95 34.16
N PHE A 31 -16.89 14.98 32.86
CA PHE A 31 -17.99 15.72 32.24
C PHE A 31 -18.70 14.82 31.22
N THR A 32 -19.98 15.10 30.95
CA THR A 32 -20.80 14.40 29.94
C THR A 32 -20.86 15.12 28.59
N GLN A 33 -20.59 16.42 28.56
CA GLN A 33 -20.82 17.26 27.38
C GLN A 33 -19.75 18.37 27.27
N PRO A 34 -19.35 18.78 26.05
CA PRO A 34 -18.40 19.87 25.83
C PRO A 34 -18.77 21.18 26.51
N ARG A 35 -20.08 21.48 26.58
CA ARG A 35 -20.59 22.73 27.15
C ARG A 35 -20.30 22.88 28.64
N ASP A 36 -20.25 21.77 29.37
CA ASP A 36 -20.00 21.80 30.82
C ASP A 36 -18.51 21.95 31.12
N VAL A 37 -17.63 21.48 30.23
CA VAL A 37 -16.19 21.77 30.25
C VAL A 37 -15.95 23.27 30.07
N LEU A 38 -16.58 23.90 29.08
CA LEU A 38 -16.42 25.34 28.80
C LEU A 38 -16.90 26.22 29.95
N LYS A 39 -18.05 25.90 30.56
CA LYS A 39 -18.50 26.57 31.79
C LYS A 39 -17.49 26.38 32.91
N ALA A 40 -17.04 25.15 33.15
CA ALA A 40 -16.06 24.87 34.18
C ALA A 40 -14.72 25.58 33.96
N LEU A 41 -14.27 25.77 32.71
CA LEU A 41 -13.09 26.56 32.36
C LEU A 41 -13.28 28.06 32.63
N ALA A 42 -14.48 28.60 32.37
CA ALA A 42 -14.82 29.99 32.68
C ALA A 42 -14.96 30.24 34.19
N ASP A 43 -15.43 29.24 34.95
CA ASP A 43 -15.61 29.27 36.40
C ASP A 43 -14.33 28.88 37.18
N VAL A 44 -13.16 28.80 36.52
CA VAL A 44 -11.88 28.44 37.15
C VAL A 44 -11.45 29.50 38.17
N ASP A 45 -11.12 29.03 39.37
CA ASP A 45 -10.43 29.81 40.39
C ASP A 45 -9.26 28.99 40.92
N ASN A 46 -8.03 29.48 40.71
CA ASN A 46 -6.81 28.81 41.15
C ASN A 46 -6.60 28.88 42.68
N SER A 47 -7.40 29.67 43.41
CA SER A 47 -7.41 29.71 44.87
C SER A 47 -8.34 28.67 45.52
N ASP A 48 -9.31 28.14 44.77
CA ASP A 48 -10.26 27.12 45.21
C ASP A 48 -9.81 25.72 44.73
N PRO A 49 -9.51 24.76 45.65
CA PRO A 49 -9.17 23.39 45.28
C PRO A 49 -10.18 22.67 44.38
N GLU A 50 -11.47 23.03 44.45
CA GLU A 50 -12.53 22.41 43.64
C GLU A 50 -12.70 23.04 42.24
N ARG A 51 -12.09 24.22 42.00
CA ARG A 51 -12.20 24.97 40.74
C ARG A 51 -10.87 25.15 39.99
N GLN A 52 -9.87 24.34 40.31
CA GLN A 52 -8.56 24.41 39.65
C GLN A 52 -8.66 24.12 38.14
N ALA A 53 -7.90 24.89 37.35
CA ALA A 53 -7.70 24.64 35.93
C ALA A 53 -7.14 23.23 35.69
N PRO A 54 -7.54 22.54 34.59
CA PRO A 54 -6.94 21.28 34.22
C PRO A 54 -5.44 21.42 33.90
N GLN A 55 -4.71 20.31 34.02
CA GLN A 55 -3.37 20.17 33.44
C GLN A 55 -3.40 19.49 32.06
N VAL A 56 -4.38 18.60 31.86
CA VAL A 56 -4.65 17.91 30.59
C VAL A 56 -6.16 17.78 30.45
N LEU A 57 -6.67 18.02 29.24
CA LEU A 57 -8.07 17.73 28.88
C LEU A 57 -8.12 16.52 27.94
N VAL A 58 -8.92 15.51 28.28
CA VAL A 58 -9.13 14.31 27.45
C VAL A 58 -10.58 14.32 26.96
N SER A 59 -10.81 14.34 25.64
CA SER A 59 -12.14 14.56 25.04
C SER A 59 -12.45 13.59 23.91
N ASP A 60 -13.64 12.99 23.86
CA ASP A 60 -14.13 12.35 22.62
C ASP A 60 -14.35 13.40 21.51
N ILE A 61 -14.12 13.02 20.24
CA ILE A 61 -14.53 13.80 19.06
C ILE A 61 -16.05 13.94 18.99
N ARG A 62 -16.83 12.90 19.30
CA ARG A 62 -18.29 12.91 19.09
C ARG A 62 -19.04 12.76 20.41
N MET A 63 -19.79 13.79 20.80
CA MET A 63 -20.65 13.77 21.96
C MET A 63 -22.00 14.46 21.67
N PRO A 64 -23.07 14.16 22.43
CA PRO A 64 -24.30 14.92 22.38
C PRO A 64 -24.06 16.39 22.78
N GLY A 65 -24.40 17.32 21.89
CA GLY A 65 -24.36 18.77 22.17
C GLY A 65 -23.12 19.55 21.71
N GLY A 66 -22.15 18.89 21.06
CA GLY A 66 -20.99 19.50 20.39
C GLY A 66 -19.90 18.49 20.01
N SER A 67 -18.94 18.90 19.19
CA SER A 67 -17.76 18.08 18.83
C SER A 67 -16.58 18.36 19.76
N GLY A 68 -15.79 17.33 20.08
CA GLY A 68 -14.50 17.50 20.78
C GLY A 68 -13.47 18.31 19.98
N LEU A 69 -13.60 18.37 18.65
CA LEU A 69 -12.76 19.23 17.81
C LEU A 69 -13.19 20.71 17.87
N GLU A 70 -14.48 20.98 18.05
CA GLU A 70 -14.97 22.35 18.32
C GLU A 70 -14.57 22.79 19.74
N LEU A 71 -14.60 21.86 20.70
CA LEU A 71 -14.10 22.08 22.04
C LEU A 71 -12.60 22.40 22.01
N LEU A 72 -11.80 21.66 21.24
CA LEU A 72 -10.37 21.89 21.06
C LEU A 72 -10.05 23.31 20.59
N GLU A 73 -10.73 23.82 19.57
CA GLU A 73 -10.56 25.20 19.11
C GLU A 73 -10.92 26.23 20.19
N GLN A 74 -12.05 26.04 20.87
CA GLN A 74 -12.52 26.98 21.90
C GLN A 74 -11.62 26.97 23.14
N VAL A 75 -11.10 25.80 23.52
CA VAL A 75 -10.12 25.62 24.59
C VAL A 75 -8.80 26.26 24.19
N ARG A 76 -8.29 25.99 22.99
CA ARG A 76 -7.03 26.56 22.47
C ARG A 76 -7.09 28.08 22.37
N ALA A 77 -8.22 28.65 21.97
CA ALA A 77 -8.42 30.10 21.91
C ALA A 77 -8.44 30.78 23.29
N GLN A 78 -8.78 30.04 24.35
CA GLN A 78 -8.84 30.56 25.74
C GLN A 78 -7.58 30.24 26.56
N GLN A 79 -6.97 29.07 26.32
CA GLN A 79 -5.80 28.53 27.04
C GLN A 79 -4.87 27.79 26.04
N PRO A 80 -4.03 28.50 25.27
CA PRO A 80 -3.18 27.89 24.24
C PRO A 80 -2.22 26.81 24.76
N GLY A 81 -1.71 26.96 25.99
CA GLY A 81 -0.81 26.02 26.66
C GLY A 81 -1.46 24.84 27.38
N LEU A 82 -2.78 24.62 27.24
CA LEU A 82 -3.45 23.45 27.83
C LEU A 82 -3.40 22.26 26.84
N PRO A 83 -2.57 21.22 27.07
CA PRO A 83 -2.54 20.06 26.19
C PRO A 83 -3.85 19.28 26.25
N MET A 84 -4.41 19.03 25.06
CA MET A 84 -5.67 18.30 24.89
C MET A 84 -5.45 17.00 24.10
N ILE A 85 -5.90 15.89 24.67
CA ILE A 85 -5.88 14.57 24.05
C ILE A 85 -7.27 14.27 23.48
N ILE A 86 -7.31 13.89 22.20
CA ILE A 86 -8.56 13.61 21.48
C ILE A 86 -8.81 12.10 21.41
N MET A 87 -9.88 11.61 22.02
CA MET A 87 -10.35 10.23 21.90
C MET A 87 -11.24 10.07 20.66
N THR A 88 -11.14 8.95 19.94
CA THR A 88 -11.96 8.73 18.74
C THR A 88 -12.33 7.26 18.55
N ALA A 89 -13.60 6.98 18.26
CA ALA A 89 -14.04 5.66 17.78
C ALA A 89 -13.77 5.43 16.27
N TYR A 90 -13.37 6.48 15.56
CA TYR A 90 -13.02 6.42 14.14
C TYR A 90 -11.54 6.21 13.93
N SER A 91 -11.25 5.26 13.03
CA SER A 91 -9.93 4.77 12.64
C SER A 91 -9.56 5.20 11.22
N ASP A 92 -10.04 6.38 10.82
CA ASP A 92 -9.67 7.02 9.58
C ASP A 92 -8.61 8.09 9.81
N LEU A 93 -7.80 8.28 8.79
CA LEU A 93 -6.68 9.21 8.79
C LEU A 93 -7.13 10.67 8.98
N ASP A 94 -8.20 11.11 8.32
CA ASP A 94 -8.56 12.53 8.29
C ASP A 94 -9.02 13.03 9.66
N SER A 95 -9.71 12.20 10.45
CA SER A 95 -10.07 12.52 11.84
C SER A 95 -8.83 12.70 12.73
N ALA A 96 -7.84 11.80 12.57
CA ALA A 96 -6.57 11.88 13.31
C ALA A 96 -5.73 13.10 12.92
N VAL A 97 -5.64 13.41 11.62
CA VAL A 97 -4.87 14.56 11.14
C VAL A 97 -5.56 15.87 11.51
N SER A 98 -6.89 15.99 11.38
CA SER A 98 -7.60 17.21 11.75
C SER A 98 -7.48 17.53 13.25
N ALA A 99 -7.40 16.51 14.12
CA ALA A 99 -7.09 16.72 15.54
C ALA A 99 -5.71 17.38 15.74
N PHE A 100 -4.64 16.86 15.10
CA PHE A 100 -3.31 17.47 15.19
C PHE A 100 -3.26 18.86 14.58
N GLN A 101 -3.89 19.09 13.43
CA GLN A 101 -3.91 20.41 12.79
C GLN A 101 -4.59 21.46 13.68
N ARG A 102 -5.66 21.10 14.38
CA ARG A 102 -6.36 21.95 15.38
C ARG A 102 -5.60 22.09 16.71
N GLY A 103 -4.40 21.51 16.83
CA GLY A 103 -3.55 21.64 18.01
C GLY A 103 -3.78 20.62 19.13
N ALA A 104 -4.38 19.46 18.84
CA ALA A 104 -4.39 18.36 19.80
C ALA A 104 -2.94 17.94 20.11
N PHE A 105 -2.64 17.73 21.39
CA PHE A 105 -1.34 17.22 21.84
C PHE A 105 -1.06 15.83 21.26
N GLU A 106 -2.06 14.95 21.37
CA GLU A 106 -2.08 13.63 20.75
C GLU A 106 -3.53 13.13 20.65
N TYR A 107 -3.74 11.99 19.99
CA TYR A 107 -5.05 11.33 19.96
C TYR A 107 -4.97 9.89 20.49
N LEU A 108 -6.10 9.37 20.95
CA LEU A 108 -6.25 8.05 21.55
C LEU A 108 -7.39 7.28 20.84
N PRO A 109 -7.09 6.26 20.02
CA PRO A 109 -8.11 5.49 19.31
C PRO A 109 -8.87 4.57 20.28
N LYS A 110 -10.20 4.50 20.16
CA LYS A 110 -11.07 3.56 20.88
C LYS A 110 -11.25 2.30 20.01
N PRO A 111 -11.14 1.07 20.56
CA PRO A 111 -10.76 0.74 21.93
C PRO A 111 -9.25 0.93 22.19
N PHE A 112 -8.90 1.41 23.38
CA PHE A 112 -7.52 1.60 23.82
C PHE A 112 -7.16 0.71 25.01
N ASP A 113 -5.86 0.48 25.17
CA ASP A 113 -5.27 -0.14 26.35
C ASP A 113 -5.08 0.90 27.47
N VAL A 114 -5.49 0.57 28.69
CA VAL A 114 -5.60 1.53 29.80
C VAL A 114 -4.23 2.04 30.27
N PRO A 115 -3.22 1.18 30.54
CA PRO A 115 -1.82 1.58 30.70
C PRO A 115 -1.30 2.57 29.64
N LYS A 116 -1.61 2.37 28.36
CA LYS A 116 -1.16 3.27 27.28
C LYS A 116 -1.83 4.64 27.35
N ALA A 117 -3.12 4.69 27.69
CA ALA A 117 -3.83 5.95 27.91
C ALA A 117 -3.23 6.73 29.10
N VAL A 118 -2.93 6.04 30.21
CA VAL A 118 -2.28 6.62 31.39
C VAL A 118 -0.88 7.16 31.05
N GLU A 119 -0.07 6.40 30.29
CA GLU A 119 1.26 6.84 29.85
C GLU A 119 1.17 8.08 28.95
N LEU A 120 0.21 8.11 28.02
CA LEU A 120 -0.01 9.26 27.14
C LEU A 120 -0.38 10.53 27.92
N ILE A 121 -1.24 10.38 28.94
CA ILE A 121 -1.64 11.48 29.82
C ILE A 121 -0.45 11.93 30.69
N ARG A 122 0.43 11.02 31.13
CA ARG A 122 1.68 11.38 31.83
C ARG A 122 2.57 12.28 30.97
N ARG A 123 2.78 11.92 29.70
CA ARG A 123 3.56 12.72 28.74
C ARG A 123 2.94 14.09 28.49
N ALA A 124 1.60 14.18 28.43
CA ALA A 124 0.90 15.46 28.30
C ALA A 124 1.07 16.35 29.56
N VAL A 125 1.03 15.76 30.75
CA VAL A 125 1.31 16.44 32.04
C VAL A 125 2.74 17.00 32.10
N GLU A 126 3.71 16.30 31.50
CA GLU A 126 5.11 16.70 31.40
C GLU A 126 5.32 17.81 30.35
N GLU A 127 4.75 17.68 29.15
CA GLU A 127 4.90 18.67 28.07
C GLU A 127 4.08 19.96 28.31
N SER A 128 3.05 19.94 29.16
CA SER A 128 2.31 21.12 29.66
C SER A 128 3.20 22.26 30.21
N GLN A 129 4.50 22.02 30.38
CA GLN A 129 5.51 22.96 30.86
C GLN A 129 6.31 23.64 29.74
N ARG A 130 6.00 23.37 28.45
CA ARG A 130 6.65 23.94 27.26
C ARG A 130 5.64 24.18 26.12
N GLU A 131 5.46 25.43 25.70
CA GLU A 131 4.59 25.86 24.57
C GLU A 131 5.41 25.87 23.25
N GLU A 132 4.89 26.02 22.00
CA GLU A 132 3.64 26.66 21.49
C GLU A 132 3.37 26.32 19.98
N VAL A 133 2.27 26.85 19.36
CA VAL A 133 1.98 27.05 17.89
C VAL A 133 1.63 25.77 17.05
N ALA A 134 0.79 25.69 15.98
CA ALA A 134 -0.13 26.58 15.20
C ALA A 134 -1.42 25.83 14.73
N ASP A 135 -2.35 26.46 13.98
CA ASP A 135 -3.68 25.92 13.57
C ASP A 135 -4.02 26.07 12.06
N ILE A 136 -4.65 25.06 11.40
CA ILE A 136 -5.37 25.17 10.10
C ILE A 136 -6.44 24.05 9.94
N GLN A 137 -7.71 24.38 9.64
CA GLN A 137 -8.75 23.40 9.26
C GLN A 137 -8.98 23.24 7.75
N ALA A 138 -9.33 22.01 7.30
CA ALA A 138 -10.31 21.76 6.23
C ALA A 138 -10.89 20.32 6.33
N PRO A 139 -12.18 20.07 5.99
CA PRO A 139 -12.74 18.72 5.91
C PRO A 139 -12.71 18.16 4.47
N VAL A 140 -12.56 16.83 4.30
CA VAL A 140 -13.18 15.99 3.22
C VAL A 140 -12.71 14.52 3.33
N GLN A 141 -13.67 13.59 3.19
CA GLN A 141 -13.61 12.15 2.87
C GLN A 141 -12.31 11.34 3.13
N ALA A 142 -12.49 10.26 3.91
CA ALA A 142 -11.47 9.26 4.28
C ALA A 142 -10.96 8.41 3.10
N GLU A 143 -9.70 8.63 2.72
CA GLU A 143 -8.98 7.82 1.72
C GLU A 143 -8.15 6.67 2.32
N MET A 144 -7.87 6.71 3.63
CA MET A 144 -7.05 5.71 4.31
C MET A 144 -7.68 5.25 5.63
N LEU A 145 -7.73 3.93 5.80
CA LEU A 145 -8.38 3.24 6.92
C LEU A 145 -7.41 2.29 7.60
N GLY A 146 -7.45 2.20 8.93
CA GLY A 146 -6.71 1.20 9.71
C GLY A 146 -6.92 1.35 11.22
N GLN A 147 -7.30 0.28 11.91
CA GLN A 147 -7.54 0.20 13.36
C GLN A 147 -6.33 -0.32 14.13
N ALA A 148 -5.49 -1.13 13.49
CA ALA A 148 -4.32 -1.75 14.11
C ALA A 148 -3.38 -0.69 14.72
N PRO A 149 -2.80 -0.93 15.93
CA PRO A 149 -1.92 0.02 16.60
C PRO A 149 -0.77 0.55 15.70
N ALA A 150 -0.19 -0.31 14.88
CA ALA A 150 0.88 0.07 13.94
C ALA A 150 0.42 1.07 12.85
N MET A 151 -0.86 1.06 12.44
CA MET A 151 -1.41 2.10 11.55
C MET A 151 -1.73 3.39 12.29
N GLN A 152 -2.13 3.29 13.56
CA GLN A 152 -2.36 4.46 14.41
C GLN A 152 -1.05 5.24 14.64
N ASP A 153 0.09 4.54 14.78
CA ASP A 153 1.41 5.18 14.81
C ASP A 153 1.74 5.92 13.49
N VAL A 154 1.37 5.33 12.35
CA VAL A 154 1.51 5.99 11.03
C VAL A 154 0.62 7.21 10.91
N PHE A 155 -0.65 7.16 11.35
CA PHE A 155 -1.54 8.32 11.31
C PHE A 155 -1.05 9.45 12.21
N ARG A 156 -0.51 9.13 13.39
CA ARG A 156 0.18 10.11 14.27
C ARG A 156 1.38 10.76 13.58
N ALA A 157 2.21 9.98 12.90
CA ALA A 157 3.32 10.51 12.13
C ALA A 157 2.83 11.43 10.99
N ILE A 158 1.82 11.02 10.21
CA ILE A 158 1.26 11.86 9.13
C ILE A 158 0.70 13.18 9.70
N GLY A 159 -0.04 13.14 10.80
CA GLY A 159 -0.56 14.33 11.46
C GLY A 159 0.53 15.33 11.83
N ARG A 160 1.56 14.87 12.55
CA ARG A 160 2.72 15.70 12.94
C ARG A 160 3.55 16.21 11.76
N LEU A 161 3.66 15.44 10.68
CA LEU A 161 4.46 15.79 9.50
C LEU A 161 3.72 16.62 8.46
N SER A 162 2.39 16.66 8.51
CA SER A 162 1.54 17.35 7.55
C SER A 162 1.92 18.84 7.39
N GLN A 163 2.12 19.54 8.51
CA GLN A 163 2.47 20.96 8.56
C GLN A 163 3.95 21.27 8.23
N SER A 164 4.80 20.25 8.06
CA SER A 164 6.24 20.44 7.85
C SER A 164 6.63 20.34 6.37
N HIS A 165 7.45 21.28 5.89
CA HIS A 165 8.04 21.23 4.54
C HIS A 165 9.20 20.24 4.39
N VAL A 166 9.58 19.53 5.46
CA VAL A 166 10.68 18.55 5.47
C VAL A 166 10.40 17.37 4.52
N THR A 167 11.44 16.89 3.85
CA THR A 167 11.41 15.68 3.02
C THR A 167 11.08 14.45 3.87
N VAL A 168 10.04 13.71 3.46
CA VAL A 168 9.64 12.44 4.10
C VAL A 168 10.01 11.28 3.19
N LEU A 169 10.70 10.29 3.74
CA LEU A 169 11.00 9.01 3.10
C LEU A 169 10.05 7.92 3.62
N ILE A 170 9.12 7.48 2.77
CA ILE A 170 8.13 6.46 3.07
C ILE A 170 8.71 5.08 2.70
N THR A 171 9.05 4.27 3.69
CA THR A 171 9.57 2.91 3.46
C THR A 171 8.50 1.86 3.74
N GLY A 172 8.29 0.92 2.81
CA GLY A 172 7.31 -0.16 2.99
C GLY A 172 7.15 -1.02 1.74
N GLU A 173 6.64 -2.23 1.93
CA GLU A 173 6.48 -3.22 0.86
C GLU A 173 5.58 -2.74 -0.28
N SER A 174 5.73 -3.37 -1.45
CA SER A 174 4.85 -3.11 -2.59
C SER A 174 3.39 -3.44 -2.23
N GLY A 175 2.46 -2.59 -2.65
CA GLY A 175 1.04 -2.74 -2.34
C GLY A 175 0.63 -2.38 -0.91
N ALA A 176 1.52 -1.88 -0.04
CA ALA A 176 1.17 -1.51 1.34
C ALA A 176 0.37 -0.18 1.48
N GLY A 177 0.39 0.67 0.43
CA GLY A 177 -0.31 1.96 0.41
C GLY A 177 0.58 3.21 0.45
N LYS A 178 1.86 3.12 0.06
CA LYS A 178 2.82 4.25 0.12
C LYS A 178 2.33 5.53 -0.57
N GLU A 179 1.71 5.41 -1.73
CA GLU A 179 1.16 6.56 -2.47
C GLU A 179 0.01 7.25 -1.71
N LEU A 180 -0.87 6.50 -1.05
CA LEU A 180 -1.94 7.05 -0.23
C LEU A 180 -1.38 7.85 0.96
N VAL A 181 -0.26 7.43 1.54
CA VAL A 181 0.46 8.20 2.59
C VAL A 181 1.03 9.50 2.01
N ALA A 182 1.59 9.47 0.80
CA ALA A 182 2.11 10.68 0.16
C ALA A 182 1.00 11.68 -0.21
N ARG A 183 -0.14 11.20 -0.71
CA ARG A 183 -1.34 12.00 -0.97
C ARG A 183 -1.89 12.63 0.30
N ALA A 184 -1.99 11.85 1.37
CA ALA A 184 -2.36 12.33 2.71
C ALA A 184 -1.45 13.44 3.23
N LEU A 185 -0.12 13.23 3.16
CA LEU A 185 0.87 14.23 3.58
C LEU A 185 0.75 15.53 2.77
N HIS A 186 0.41 15.47 1.47
CA HIS A 186 0.17 16.65 0.65
C HIS A 186 -1.17 17.34 0.99
N LYS A 187 -2.29 16.59 1.00
CA LYS A 187 -3.66 17.04 1.30
C LYS A 187 -3.75 17.86 2.58
N HIS A 188 -2.96 17.50 3.58
CA HIS A 188 -2.98 18.11 4.91
C HIS A 188 -1.88 19.16 5.16
N SER A 189 -1.18 19.59 4.11
CA SER A 189 -0.03 20.51 4.23
C SER A 189 -0.33 21.94 3.77
N PRO A 190 0.52 22.93 4.10
CA PRO A 190 0.38 24.30 3.62
C PRO A 190 0.37 24.44 2.08
N VAL A 191 0.85 23.43 1.35
CA VAL A 191 0.88 23.38 -0.12
C VAL A 191 -0.24 22.51 -0.74
N ALA A 192 -1.28 22.15 0.03
CA ALA A 192 -2.40 21.32 -0.42
C ALA A 192 -3.24 21.95 -1.56
N GLY A 193 -3.19 23.28 -1.73
CA GLY A 193 -3.81 23.97 -2.87
C GLY A 193 -2.97 23.92 -4.16
N GLY A 194 -1.73 23.44 -4.07
CA GLY A 194 -0.83 23.26 -5.20
C GLY A 194 -0.97 21.88 -5.87
N PRO A 195 -0.25 21.63 -6.98
CA PRO A 195 -0.31 20.36 -7.69
C PRO A 195 0.35 19.20 -6.91
N PHE A 196 -0.32 18.03 -6.87
CA PHE A 196 0.31 16.76 -6.50
C PHE A 196 0.75 16.02 -7.76
N VAL A 197 2.06 15.93 -8.00
CA VAL A 197 2.64 15.22 -9.14
C VAL A 197 3.31 13.95 -8.65
N ALA A 198 2.76 12.79 -9.02
CA ALA A 198 3.38 11.49 -8.77
C ALA A 198 4.19 11.03 -9.98
N ILE A 199 5.37 10.46 -9.72
CA ILE A 199 6.18 9.75 -10.70
C ILE A 199 6.73 8.47 -10.06
N ASN A 200 6.51 7.33 -10.71
CA ASN A 200 7.12 6.06 -10.30
C ASN A 200 8.36 5.81 -11.16
N THR A 201 9.53 5.72 -10.54
CA THR A 201 10.82 5.62 -11.24
C THR A 201 11.07 4.24 -11.85
N ALA A 202 10.40 3.19 -11.36
CA ALA A 202 10.49 1.84 -11.91
C ALA A 202 9.61 1.64 -13.17
N ALA A 203 8.55 2.44 -13.33
CA ALA A 203 7.61 2.35 -14.46
C ALA A 203 8.09 3.08 -15.74
N ILE A 204 9.13 3.91 -15.66
CA ILE A 204 9.61 4.75 -16.76
C ILE A 204 10.97 4.22 -17.25
N PRO A 205 11.18 4.03 -18.57
CA PRO A 205 12.48 3.66 -19.12
C PRO A 205 13.58 4.63 -18.66
N LYS A 206 14.75 4.08 -18.26
CA LYS A 206 15.85 4.85 -17.66
C LYS A 206 16.26 6.07 -18.50
N ASP A 207 16.33 5.90 -19.82
CA ASP A 207 16.72 6.93 -20.79
C ASP A 207 15.71 8.08 -20.90
N LEU A 208 14.44 7.83 -20.55
CA LEU A 208 13.36 8.83 -20.56
C LEU A 208 13.14 9.49 -19.20
N LEU A 209 13.61 8.88 -18.11
CA LEU A 209 13.35 9.35 -16.75
C LEU A 209 13.95 10.75 -16.48
N GLU A 210 15.12 11.06 -17.04
CA GLU A 210 15.71 12.41 -16.98
C GLU A 210 14.78 13.47 -17.61
N SER A 211 14.28 13.14 -18.79
CA SER A 211 13.41 13.99 -19.62
C SER A 211 12.02 14.17 -19.01
N GLU A 212 11.48 13.14 -18.35
CA GLU A 212 10.24 13.25 -17.58
C GLU A 212 10.42 14.11 -16.32
N LEU A 213 11.49 13.90 -15.53
CA LEU A 213 11.73 14.64 -14.28
C LEU A 213 12.04 16.12 -14.52
N PHE A 214 13.03 16.42 -15.37
CA PHE A 214 13.59 17.76 -15.54
C PHE A 214 13.09 18.46 -16.81
N GLY A 215 12.41 17.78 -17.72
CA GLY A 215 11.99 18.35 -19.00
C GLY A 215 13.18 18.53 -19.96
N HIS A 216 12.89 18.90 -21.20
CA HIS A 216 13.90 19.04 -22.24
C HIS A 216 13.65 20.25 -23.14
N GLU A 217 14.75 20.79 -23.66
CA GLU A 217 14.73 21.79 -24.72
C GLU A 217 14.58 21.15 -26.11
N ARG A 218 14.11 21.96 -27.07
CA ARG A 218 13.98 21.50 -28.47
C ARG A 218 15.37 21.14 -29.02
N GLY A 219 15.51 19.89 -29.50
CA GLY A 219 16.76 19.35 -30.04
C GLY A 219 17.70 18.74 -29.01
N ALA A 220 17.28 18.57 -27.74
CA ALA A 220 18.11 18.00 -26.68
C ALA A 220 18.56 16.54 -26.94
N PHE A 221 17.77 15.77 -27.69
CA PHE A 221 18.07 14.40 -28.13
C PHE A 221 17.32 14.07 -29.43
N THR A 222 17.62 12.93 -30.05
CA THR A 222 16.97 12.44 -31.27
C THR A 222 15.47 12.21 -31.04
N GLY A 223 14.64 13.06 -31.64
CA GLY A 223 13.17 13.03 -31.47
C GLY A 223 12.60 14.18 -30.62
N ALA A 224 13.43 14.99 -29.97
CA ALA A 224 13.01 16.17 -29.20
C ALA A 224 12.58 17.35 -30.12
N GLN A 225 11.48 17.19 -30.87
CA GLN A 225 11.00 18.21 -31.83
C GLN A 225 10.38 19.45 -31.16
N THR A 226 9.93 19.32 -29.92
CA THR A 226 9.35 20.41 -29.11
C THR A 226 10.06 20.50 -27.77
N GLN A 227 9.86 21.62 -27.06
CA GLN A 227 10.24 21.78 -25.66
C GLN A 227 9.16 21.14 -24.77
N ARG A 228 9.54 20.47 -23.67
CA ARG A 228 8.59 19.84 -22.74
C ARG A 228 8.97 20.11 -21.29
N ARG A 229 7.99 20.54 -20.49
CA ARG A 229 8.15 20.82 -19.05
C ARG A 229 8.22 19.54 -18.23
N GLY A 230 9.21 19.42 -17.35
CA GLY A 230 9.41 18.25 -16.48
C GLY A 230 8.45 18.19 -15.29
N ARG A 231 8.48 17.07 -14.55
CA ARG A 231 7.66 16.88 -13.33
C ARG A 231 7.99 17.87 -12.23
N PHE A 232 9.24 18.32 -12.09
CA PHE A 232 9.59 19.40 -11.16
C PHE A 232 8.84 20.70 -11.49
N GLU A 233 8.77 21.10 -12.76
CA GLU A 233 8.01 22.29 -13.17
C GLU A 233 6.49 22.14 -13.03
N GLN A 234 5.98 20.93 -13.20
CA GLN A 234 4.55 20.61 -13.04
C GLN A 234 4.15 20.61 -11.56
N ALA A 235 5.10 20.38 -10.64
CA ALA A 235 4.90 20.31 -9.20
C ALA A 235 5.15 21.64 -8.47
N GLU A 236 5.49 22.72 -9.19
CA GLU A 236 5.81 24.03 -8.64
C GLU A 236 4.70 24.56 -7.72
N GLY A 237 5.05 24.96 -6.50
CA GLY A 237 4.10 25.40 -5.47
C GLY A 237 3.29 24.27 -4.82
N GLY A 238 3.58 23.01 -5.14
CA GLY A 238 2.88 21.83 -4.63
C GLY A 238 3.84 20.75 -4.11
N THR A 239 3.55 19.49 -4.44
CA THR A 239 4.31 18.32 -3.99
C THR A 239 4.68 17.41 -5.16
N LEU A 240 5.96 17.04 -5.24
CA LEU A 240 6.45 15.97 -6.10
C LEU A 240 6.62 14.69 -5.27
N PHE A 241 5.89 13.64 -5.64
CA PHE A 241 6.00 12.31 -5.07
C PHE A 241 6.86 11.41 -5.96
N LEU A 242 8.01 11.00 -5.45
CA LEU A 242 8.97 10.09 -6.10
C LEU A 242 8.75 8.67 -5.57
N ASP A 243 7.97 7.86 -6.29
CA ASP A 243 7.71 6.47 -5.92
C ASP A 243 8.77 5.52 -6.47
N GLU A 244 9.15 4.55 -5.64
CA GLU A 244 10.24 3.58 -5.85
C GLU A 244 11.62 4.19 -6.15
N ILE A 245 11.99 5.25 -5.40
CA ILE A 245 13.23 6.04 -5.57
C ILE A 245 14.52 5.19 -5.61
N GLY A 246 14.53 4.00 -5.00
CA GLY A 246 15.66 3.06 -5.05
C GLY A 246 16.00 2.54 -6.46
N ASP A 247 15.04 2.60 -7.39
CA ASP A 247 15.22 2.24 -8.80
C ASP A 247 15.77 3.38 -9.68
N MET A 248 15.99 4.58 -9.11
CA MET A 248 16.55 5.71 -9.85
C MET A 248 18.00 5.44 -10.31
N PRO A 249 18.33 5.60 -11.61
CA PRO A 249 19.70 5.46 -12.11
C PRO A 249 20.70 6.39 -11.40
N PHE A 250 21.88 5.86 -11.08
CA PHE A 250 22.92 6.54 -10.30
C PHE A 250 23.32 7.92 -10.84
N GLU A 251 23.34 8.09 -12.17
CA GLU A 251 23.63 9.37 -12.83
C GLU A 251 22.61 10.46 -12.51
N LEU A 252 21.31 10.09 -12.42
CA LEU A 252 20.22 11.02 -12.12
C LEU A 252 20.17 11.41 -10.63
N GLN A 253 20.64 10.53 -9.75
CA GLN A 253 20.72 10.79 -8.31
C GLN A 253 21.53 12.06 -8.00
N THR A 254 22.63 12.28 -8.73
CA THR A 254 23.46 13.51 -8.60
C THR A 254 22.68 14.77 -8.98
N ARG A 255 21.83 14.71 -10.00
CA ARG A 255 21.00 15.87 -10.40
C ARG A 255 19.87 16.11 -9.42
N LEU A 256 19.20 15.05 -8.97
CA LEU A 256 18.16 15.13 -7.95
C LEU A 256 18.69 15.78 -6.66
N LEU A 257 19.89 15.37 -6.20
CA LEU A 257 20.54 15.98 -5.04
C LEU A 257 20.76 17.49 -5.20
N ARG A 258 21.17 17.96 -6.38
CA ARG A 258 21.31 19.40 -6.66
C ARG A 258 19.96 20.11 -6.59
N VAL A 259 18.89 19.57 -7.19
CA VAL A 259 17.56 20.21 -7.12
C VAL A 259 17.07 20.28 -5.67
N LEU A 260 17.23 19.20 -4.91
CA LEU A 260 16.87 19.15 -3.49
C LEU A 260 17.67 20.13 -2.63
N SER A 261 18.93 20.41 -2.99
CA SER A 261 19.85 21.24 -2.22
C SER A 261 19.77 22.73 -2.58
N ASP A 262 19.81 23.03 -3.87
CA ASP A 262 19.94 24.38 -4.41
C ASP A 262 18.59 24.99 -4.80
N GLY A 263 17.53 24.19 -4.92
CA GLY A 263 16.19 24.61 -5.35
C GLY A 263 16.10 25.00 -6.84
N HIS A 264 17.12 24.66 -7.63
CA HIS A 264 17.23 24.99 -9.06
C HIS A 264 17.73 23.79 -9.86
N PHE A 265 17.36 23.71 -11.13
CA PHE A 265 17.80 22.67 -12.05
C PHE A 265 17.90 23.19 -13.50
N TYR A 266 18.42 22.35 -14.40
CA TYR A 266 18.49 22.61 -15.83
C TYR A 266 17.72 21.52 -16.59
N ARG A 267 16.96 21.92 -17.60
CA ARG A 267 16.35 20.99 -18.57
C ARG A 267 17.42 20.25 -19.35
N VAL A 268 17.11 19.06 -19.86
CA VAL A 268 18.00 18.33 -20.78
C VAL A 268 18.28 19.21 -22.01
N GLY A 269 19.56 19.42 -22.32
CA GLY A 269 20.01 20.32 -23.39
C GLY A 269 19.85 21.83 -23.11
N GLY A 270 19.38 22.22 -21.92
CA GLY A 270 19.16 23.61 -21.54
C GLY A 270 20.30 24.24 -20.73
N HIS A 271 20.53 25.54 -20.92
CA HIS A 271 21.50 26.33 -20.15
C HIS A 271 20.87 27.34 -19.19
N GLN A 272 19.54 27.49 -19.23
CA GLN A 272 18.80 28.36 -18.31
C GLN A 272 18.43 27.59 -17.05
N ALA A 273 18.78 28.12 -15.88
CA ALA A 273 18.36 27.57 -14.60
C ALA A 273 16.86 27.83 -14.38
N VAL A 274 16.15 26.78 -13.97
CA VAL A 274 14.72 26.81 -13.63
C VAL A 274 14.60 26.61 -12.11
N LYS A 275 13.78 27.43 -11.44
CA LYS A 275 13.48 27.25 -10.01
C LYS A 275 12.52 26.08 -9.81
N ALA A 276 12.67 25.37 -8.70
CA ALA A 276 11.77 24.30 -8.27
C ALA A 276 11.41 24.51 -6.78
N HIS A 277 10.43 25.36 -6.50
CA HIS A 277 9.84 25.48 -5.17
C HIS A 277 8.78 24.37 -4.96
N VAL A 278 9.29 23.17 -4.67
CA VAL A 278 8.51 21.93 -4.63
C VAL A 278 8.78 21.18 -3.32
N ARG A 279 7.75 20.76 -2.60
CA ARG A 279 7.89 19.80 -1.49
C ARG A 279 8.13 18.41 -2.06
N VAL A 280 9.19 17.72 -1.66
CA VAL A 280 9.48 16.36 -2.13
C VAL A 280 9.10 15.33 -1.08
N ILE A 281 8.37 14.30 -1.51
CA ILE A 281 8.10 13.09 -0.74
C ILE A 281 8.66 11.92 -1.55
N ALA A 282 9.44 11.05 -0.93
CA ALA A 282 10.00 9.87 -1.60
C ALA A 282 9.43 8.59 -1.00
N ALA A 283 9.29 7.54 -1.80
CA ALA A 283 8.89 6.21 -1.35
C ALA A 283 9.76 5.11 -1.94
N THR A 284 9.94 4.02 -1.19
CA THR A 284 10.69 2.84 -1.63
C THR A 284 10.25 1.58 -0.90
N HIS A 285 10.27 0.43 -1.57
CA HIS A 285 10.25 -0.89 -0.94
C HIS A 285 11.64 -1.46 -0.65
N GLN A 286 12.69 -0.87 -1.23
CA GLN A 286 14.08 -1.32 -1.13
C GLN A 286 14.79 -0.70 0.08
N ASP A 287 15.72 -1.47 0.66
CA ASP A 287 16.64 -1.00 1.71
C ASP A 287 17.71 -0.11 1.07
N LEU A 288 17.64 1.21 1.30
CA LEU A 288 18.57 2.17 0.69
C LEU A 288 19.94 2.10 1.37
N GLU A 289 20.00 1.75 2.64
CA GLU A 289 21.24 1.59 3.40
C GLU A 289 22.10 0.44 2.86
N LEU A 290 21.48 -0.66 2.41
CA LEU A 290 22.15 -1.71 1.65
C LEU A 290 22.57 -1.21 0.27
N ARG A 291 21.68 -0.56 -0.49
CA ARG A 291 22.03 -0.04 -1.84
C ARG A 291 23.17 1.00 -1.82
N VAL A 292 23.33 1.76 -0.74
CA VAL A 292 24.47 2.66 -0.53
C VAL A 292 25.77 1.86 -0.35
N LYS A 293 25.77 0.81 0.47
CA LYS A 293 26.93 -0.08 0.66
C LYS A 293 27.32 -0.80 -0.63
N ASP A 294 26.34 -1.20 -1.43
CA ASP A 294 26.54 -1.85 -2.73
C ASP A 294 26.93 -0.87 -3.86
N GLY A 295 27.07 0.43 -3.56
CA GLY A 295 27.41 1.48 -4.54
C GLY A 295 26.31 1.79 -5.55
N ALA A 296 25.12 1.21 -5.40
CA ALA A 296 23.98 1.37 -6.32
C ALA A 296 23.10 2.58 -5.98
N PHE A 297 23.29 3.20 -4.82
CA PHE A 297 22.64 4.44 -4.40
C PHE A 297 23.66 5.38 -3.75
N ARG A 298 23.52 6.70 -3.93
CA ARG A 298 24.44 7.67 -3.36
C ARG A 298 24.13 8.00 -1.91
N GLU A 299 25.17 7.96 -1.08
CA GLU A 299 25.11 8.31 0.35
C GLU A 299 24.62 9.75 0.59
N ASP A 300 25.11 10.71 -0.20
CA ASP A 300 24.72 12.12 -0.10
C ASP A 300 23.23 12.36 -0.39
N LEU A 301 22.69 11.73 -1.44
CA LEU A 301 21.26 11.72 -1.73
C LEU A 301 20.45 10.99 -0.65
N PHE A 302 20.94 9.86 -0.15
CA PHE A 302 20.26 9.11 0.92
C PHE A 302 20.08 9.98 2.16
N HIS A 303 21.12 10.67 2.63
CA HIS A 303 21.01 11.60 3.75
C HIS A 303 20.08 12.79 3.48
N ARG A 304 20.00 13.29 2.24
CA ARG A 304 19.09 14.38 1.86
C ARG A 304 17.62 13.95 1.77
N LEU A 305 17.35 12.68 1.48
CA LEU A 305 15.99 12.12 1.45
C LEU A 305 15.53 11.61 2.82
N ASN A 306 16.41 10.95 3.56
CA ASN A 306 16.14 10.30 4.84
C ASN A 306 16.19 11.29 6.03
N VAL A 307 15.57 12.46 5.88
CA VAL A 307 15.46 13.44 6.98
C VAL A 307 14.44 12.95 8.02
N ILE A 308 13.29 12.46 7.55
CA ILE A 308 12.29 11.78 8.38
C ILE A 308 11.82 10.52 7.65
N ARG A 309 12.03 9.37 8.29
CA ARG A 309 11.58 8.06 7.78
C ARG A 309 10.21 7.71 8.36
N LEU A 310 9.25 7.39 7.49
CA LEU A 310 7.96 6.84 7.87
C LEU A 310 7.87 5.40 7.36
N ARG A 311 7.86 4.43 8.29
CA ARG A 311 7.68 3.01 7.97
C ARG A 311 6.20 2.69 7.89
N LEU A 312 5.74 2.22 6.73
CA LEU A 312 4.37 1.73 6.55
C LEU A 312 4.35 0.21 6.82
N PRO A 313 3.59 -0.29 7.81
CA PRO A 313 3.57 -1.72 8.15
C PRO A 313 2.93 -2.57 7.06
N ALA A 314 3.49 -3.75 6.86
CA ALA A 314 2.94 -4.76 5.95
C ALA A 314 1.60 -5.27 6.49
N LEU A 315 0.67 -5.72 5.63
CA LEU A 315 -0.69 -6.11 6.04
C LEU A 315 -0.69 -7.25 7.08
N ARG A 316 0.30 -8.14 7.04
CA ARG A 316 0.53 -9.19 8.04
C ARG A 316 0.96 -8.70 9.43
N GLU A 317 1.40 -7.45 9.55
CA GLU A 317 1.76 -6.76 10.81
C GLU A 317 0.56 -5.99 11.40
N ARG A 318 -0.59 -5.98 10.69
CA ARG A 318 -1.84 -5.28 11.03
C ARG A 318 -3.07 -6.10 10.63
N LYS A 319 -3.11 -7.37 11.06
CA LYS A 319 -4.15 -8.34 10.68
C LYS A 319 -5.55 -7.95 11.17
N GLU A 320 -5.62 -7.08 12.17
CA GLU A 320 -6.83 -6.45 12.70
C GLU A 320 -7.54 -5.58 11.65
N ASP A 321 -6.80 -5.02 10.67
CA ASP A 321 -7.37 -4.18 9.61
C ASP A 321 -8.09 -4.99 8.51
N VAL A 322 -7.71 -6.27 8.34
CA VAL A 322 -8.14 -7.11 7.22
C VAL A 322 -9.67 -7.18 7.09
N PRO A 323 -10.49 -7.37 8.14
CA PRO A 323 -11.95 -7.44 8.00
C PRO A 323 -12.58 -6.13 7.51
N MET A 324 -12.11 -5.00 8.03
CA MET A 324 -12.61 -3.67 7.69
C MET A 324 -12.20 -3.29 6.26
N LEU A 325 -10.95 -3.54 5.87
CA LEU A 325 -10.46 -3.37 4.50
C LEU A 325 -11.22 -4.28 3.52
N THR A 326 -11.46 -5.54 3.88
CA THR A 326 -12.26 -6.50 3.08
C THR A 326 -13.68 -5.97 2.83
N GLN A 327 -14.35 -5.48 3.88
CA GLN A 327 -15.69 -4.91 3.75
C GLN A 327 -15.68 -3.67 2.84
N HIS A 328 -14.66 -2.82 2.96
CA HIS A 328 -14.48 -1.65 2.10
C HIS A 328 -14.32 -2.04 0.63
N PHE A 329 -13.37 -2.94 0.29
CA PHE A 329 -13.09 -3.32 -1.09
C PHE A 329 -14.22 -4.12 -1.76
N LEU A 330 -14.96 -4.95 -1.00
CA LEU A 330 -16.19 -5.58 -1.50
C LEU A 330 -17.27 -4.54 -1.82
N GLN A 331 -17.45 -3.52 -0.96
CA GLN A 331 -18.42 -2.46 -1.20
C GLN A 331 -18.01 -1.55 -2.37
N GLN A 332 -16.72 -1.24 -2.50
CA GLN A 332 -16.16 -0.46 -3.61
C GLN A 332 -16.32 -1.20 -4.95
N SER A 333 -15.93 -2.48 -5.00
CA SER A 333 -16.06 -3.31 -6.21
C SER A 333 -17.53 -3.47 -6.63
N ALA A 334 -18.43 -3.67 -5.67
CA ALA A 334 -19.86 -3.78 -5.95
C ALA A 334 -20.45 -2.48 -6.53
N ARG A 335 -20.05 -1.31 -6.00
CA ARG A 335 -20.44 0.00 -6.56
C ARG A 335 -19.91 0.21 -7.98
N GLN A 336 -18.66 -0.17 -8.25
CA GLN A 336 -18.06 -0.05 -9.58
C GLN A 336 -18.74 -0.95 -10.64
N LEU A 337 -19.19 -2.15 -10.22
CA LEU A 337 -19.85 -3.12 -11.09
C LEU A 337 -21.38 -2.97 -11.15
N GLY A 338 -21.97 -2.05 -10.36
CA GLY A 338 -23.42 -1.86 -10.30
C GLY A 338 -24.19 -3.02 -9.66
N VAL A 339 -23.55 -3.80 -8.78
CA VAL A 339 -24.13 -4.99 -8.11
C VAL A 339 -24.26 -4.77 -6.60
N GLU A 340 -24.98 -5.67 -5.93
CA GLU A 340 -25.06 -5.65 -4.46
C GLU A 340 -23.73 -6.12 -3.82
N PRO A 341 -23.33 -5.54 -2.67
CA PRO A 341 -22.10 -5.91 -1.97
C PRO A 341 -22.23 -7.26 -1.27
N LYS A 342 -21.39 -8.22 -1.70
CA LYS A 342 -21.27 -9.55 -1.09
C LYS A 342 -20.76 -9.47 0.34
N ARG A 343 -21.07 -10.49 1.13
CA ARG A 343 -20.68 -10.61 2.55
C ARG A 343 -19.77 -11.81 2.76
N MET A 344 -18.70 -11.63 3.54
CA MET A 344 -17.81 -12.73 3.91
C MET A 344 -18.46 -13.61 4.99
N SER A 345 -18.37 -14.94 4.85
CA SER A 345 -18.64 -15.85 5.98
C SER A 345 -17.54 -15.74 7.04
N THR A 346 -17.86 -16.09 8.30
CA THR A 346 -16.90 -16.07 9.41
C THR A 346 -15.68 -16.94 9.12
N ALA A 347 -15.89 -18.17 8.63
CA ALA A 347 -14.80 -19.08 8.27
C ALA A 347 -13.90 -18.53 7.15
N ALA A 348 -14.48 -17.91 6.11
CA ALA A 348 -13.69 -17.29 5.04
C ALA A 348 -12.91 -16.06 5.53
N MET A 349 -13.52 -15.25 6.40
CA MET A 349 -12.85 -14.10 7.02
C MET A 349 -11.67 -14.52 7.88
N SER A 350 -11.83 -15.53 8.75
CA SER A 350 -10.72 -16.04 9.58
C SER A 350 -9.59 -16.63 8.73
N ARG A 351 -9.90 -17.26 7.59
CA ARG A 351 -8.86 -17.74 6.66
C ARG A 351 -8.12 -16.59 5.97
N LEU A 352 -8.82 -15.52 5.57
CA LEU A 352 -8.20 -14.31 5.03
C LEU A 352 -7.31 -13.62 6.07
N GLN A 353 -7.75 -13.44 7.31
CA GLN A 353 -6.92 -12.88 8.39
C GLN A 353 -5.66 -13.71 8.68
N ALA A 354 -5.73 -15.05 8.52
CA ALA A 354 -4.58 -15.91 8.70
C ALA A 354 -3.54 -15.80 7.56
N PHE A 355 -3.95 -15.34 6.37
CA PHE A 355 -3.08 -15.21 5.19
C PHE A 355 -2.05 -14.09 5.36
N ASN A 356 -0.88 -14.25 4.72
CA ASN A 356 0.26 -13.34 4.91
C ASN A 356 0.31 -12.15 3.93
N PHE A 357 -0.54 -12.14 2.89
CA PHE A 357 -0.63 -11.09 1.87
C PHE A 357 0.73 -10.57 1.37
N PRO A 358 1.52 -11.36 0.62
CA PRO A 358 2.77 -10.89 0.03
C PRO A 358 2.59 -9.66 -0.89
N GLY A 359 1.44 -9.49 -1.55
CA GLY A 359 1.09 -8.28 -2.29
C GLY A 359 0.35 -7.21 -1.46
N ASN A 360 0.34 -7.36 -0.14
CA ASN A 360 -0.25 -6.45 0.84
C ASN A 360 -1.71 -6.05 0.52
N VAL A 361 -2.06 -4.76 0.69
CA VAL A 361 -3.43 -4.24 0.54
C VAL A 361 -3.90 -4.36 -0.91
N ARG A 362 -3.00 -4.18 -1.89
CA ARG A 362 -3.29 -4.37 -3.33
C ARG A 362 -3.72 -5.82 -3.64
N GLN A 363 -3.12 -6.82 -2.97
CA GLN A 363 -3.57 -8.22 -3.13
C GLN A 363 -4.95 -8.42 -2.50
N LEU A 364 -5.22 -7.85 -1.31
CA LEU A 364 -6.55 -7.94 -0.70
C LEU A 364 -7.64 -7.28 -1.56
N GLU A 365 -7.36 -6.10 -2.14
CA GLU A 365 -8.23 -5.41 -3.09
C GLU A 365 -8.54 -6.29 -4.31
N ASN A 366 -7.51 -6.84 -4.97
CA ASN A 366 -7.67 -7.74 -6.11
C ASN A 366 -8.50 -9.00 -5.77
N ILE A 367 -8.27 -9.60 -4.59
CA ILE A 367 -9.04 -10.75 -4.12
C ILE A 367 -10.52 -10.36 -3.92
N CYS A 368 -10.81 -9.21 -3.31
CA CYS A 368 -12.18 -8.73 -3.11
C CYS A 368 -12.88 -8.41 -4.43
N HIS A 369 -12.17 -7.82 -5.40
CA HIS A 369 -12.70 -7.57 -6.74
C HIS A 369 -13.03 -8.88 -7.47
N TRP A 370 -12.09 -9.83 -7.47
CA TRP A 370 -12.28 -11.16 -8.05
C TRP A 370 -13.45 -11.92 -7.40
N LEU A 371 -13.58 -11.89 -6.06
CA LEU A 371 -14.72 -12.47 -5.33
C LEU A 371 -16.05 -11.81 -5.71
N THR A 372 -16.05 -10.49 -5.95
CA THR A 372 -17.25 -9.75 -6.38
C THR A 372 -17.73 -10.20 -7.76
N VAL A 373 -16.83 -10.56 -8.67
CA VAL A 373 -17.17 -11.11 -9.99
C VAL A 373 -17.50 -12.61 -9.94
N MET A 374 -16.64 -13.42 -9.30
CA MET A 374 -16.61 -14.87 -9.51
C MET A 374 -17.41 -15.70 -8.51
N ALA A 375 -17.62 -15.22 -7.28
CA ALA A 375 -18.37 -16.01 -6.28
C ALA A 375 -19.86 -16.10 -6.68
N PRO A 376 -20.48 -17.29 -6.78
CA PRO A 376 -21.85 -17.42 -7.28
C PRO A 376 -22.92 -16.96 -6.28
N ALA A 377 -22.58 -16.83 -5.00
CA ALA A 377 -23.51 -16.49 -3.92
C ALA A 377 -23.23 -15.10 -3.32
N GLN A 378 -24.26 -14.50 -2.71
CA GLN A 378 -24.11 -13.25 -1.94
C GLN A 378 -23.28 -13.41 -0.67
N GLN A 379 -23.20 -14.64 -0.13
CA GLN A 379 -22.33 -14.96 1.00
C GLN A 379 -21.13 -15.78 0.50
N ILE A 380 -19.94 -15.23 0.67
CA ILE A 380 -18.67 -15.84 0.27
C ILE A 380 -18.27 -16.89 1.33
N ALA A 381 -18.29 -18.16 0.95
CA ALA A 381 -17.88 -19.28 1.77
C ALA A 381 -16.38 -19.56 1.62
N LEU A 382 -15.82 -20.41 2.50
CA LEU A 382 -14.40 -20.77 2.48
C LEU A 382 -13.96 -21.32 1.10
N LYS A 383 -14.79 -22.17 0.49
CA LYS A 383 -14.58 -22.78 -0.83
C LYS A 383 -14.50 -21.78 -2.00
N ASP A 384 -15.02 -20.57 -1.81
CA ASP A 384 -15.06 -19.53 -2.86
C ASP A 384 -13.79 -18.67 -2.84
N LEU A 385 -12.90 -18.85 -1.86
CA LEU A 385 -11.62 -18.13 -1.78
C LEU A 385 -10.62 -18.63 -2.84
N PRO A 386 -9.69 -17.77 -3.31
CA PRO A 386 -8.62 -18.18 -4.22
C PRO A 386 -7.75 -19.33 -3.67
N PRO A 387 -7.20 -20.20 -4.55
CA PRO A 387 -6.38 -21.34 -4.12
C PRO A 387 -5.11 -20.91 -3.35
N GLU A 388 -4.53 -19.75 -3.68
CA GLU A 388 -3.41 -19.15 -2.95
C GLU A 388 -3.76 -18.85 -1.48
N VAL A 389 -4.99 -18.37 -1.22
CA VAL A 389 -5.48 -18.09 0.14
C VAL A 389 -5.80 -19.40 0.86
N LEU A 390 -6.32 -20.40 0.15
CA LEU A 390 -6.63 -21.72 0.73
C LEU A 390 -5.40 -22.52 1.16
N GLY A 391 -4.20 -22.16 0.69
CA GLY A 391 -2.95 -22.81 1.07
C GLY A 391 -2.64 -24.06 0.26
N SER A 392 -3.22 -24.21 -0.93
CA SER A 392 -2.70 -25.17 -1.91
C SER A 392 -1.38 -24.63 -2.44
N SER A 393 -0.27 -25.22 -1.99
CA SER A 393 1.08 -24.86 -2.44
C SER A 393 1.33 -25.39 -3.85
N ALA A 394 0.81 -24.69 -4.85
CA ALA A 394 1.40 -24.65 -6.19
C ALA A 394 2.15 -23.33 -6.33
N SER A 395 3.43 -23.39 -6.69
CA SER A 395 4.31 -22.21 -6.76
C SER A 395 3.72 -21.09 -7.61
N ALA A 396 3.92 -19.85 -7.17
CA ALA A 396 3.54 -18.67 -7.93
C ALA A 396 4.30 -18.62 -9.27
N SER A 397 3.58 -18.86 -10.37
CA SER A 397 4.00 -18.49 -11.72
C SER A 397 3.05 -17.41 -12.25
N THR A 398 3.62 -16.24 -12.51
CA THR A 398 2.89 -15.00 -12.82
C THR A 398 2.28 -15.04 -14.23
N ALA A 399 1.01 -15.43 -14.34
CA ALA A 399 0.25 -15.32 -15.59
C ALA A 399 -0.60 -14.03 -15.60
N VAL A 400 -0.09 -12.98 -16.25
CA VAL A 400 -0.79 -11.72 -16.46
C VAL A 400 -1.98 -11.93 -17.40
N PHE A 401 -3.21 -11.74 -16.91
CA PHE A 401 -4.40 -11.71 -17.77
C PHE A 401 -4.74 -10.25 -18.14
N ALA A 402 -4.33 -9.84 -19.34
CA ALA A 402 -4.82 -8.62 -19.97
C ALA A 402 -6.21 -8.88 -20.59
N GLY A 403 -7.03 -7.82 -20.72
CA GLY A 403 -8.42 -7.88 -21.20
C GLY A 403 -8.56 -8.53 -22.59
N ALA A 404 -9.65 -9.24 -22.88
CA ALA A 404 -11.02 -8.71 -22.95
C ALA A 404 -11.17 -7.62 -24.04
N LEU A 405 -11.99 -7.90 -25.06
CA LEU A 405 -13.09 -7.03 -25.47
C LEU A 405 -14.05 -7.74 -26.44
N SER A 406 -15.29 -7.28 -26.41
CA SER A 406 -16.47 -7.79 -27.13
C SER A 406 -16.43 -7.65 -28.65
N SER A 407 -17.13 -8.55 -29.34
CA SER A 407 -18.25 -8.17 -30.22
C SER A 407 -18.99 -9.42 -30.73
N GLY A 408 -20.28 -9.55 -30.46
CA GLY A 408 -21.11 -10.63 -31.01
C GLY A 408 -22.01 -10.16 -32.15
N VAL A 409 -22.27 -11.02 -33.14
CA VAL A 409 -23.34 -10.90 -34.15
C VAL A 409 -23.76 -12.31 -34.60
N GLY A 410 -25.07 -12.57 -34.75
CA GLY A 410 -25.66 -13.66 -35.56
C GLY A 410 -25.39 -15.10 -35.07
N LEU A 411 -26.32 -15.84 -34.47
CA LEU A 411 -27.57 -16.36 -35.04
C LEU A 411 -27.42 -16.86 -36.50
N ASP A 412 -27.41 -18.18 -36.67
CA ASP A 412 -28.47 -18.84 -37.45
C ASP A 412 -28.86 -20.20 -36.84
N GLN A 413 -30.08 -20.65 -37.13
CA GLN A 413 -30.78 -21.74 -36.46
C GLN A 413 -30.96 -22.96 -37.38
N SER A 414 -30.81 -24.17 -36.84
CA SER A 414 -31.59 -25.38 -37.20
C SER A 414 -31.02 -26.61 -36.46
N LYS A 415 -31.80 -27.62 -36.04
CA LYS A 415 -33.26 -27.84 -36.09
C LYS A 415 -33.66 -28.81 -34.95
N ALA A 416 -34.97 -28.84 -34.69
CA ALA A 416 -35.79 -29.87 -34.01
C ALA A 416 -35.26 -31.34 -34.04
N SER A 417 -35.65 -32.28 -33.16
CA SER A 417 -36.81 -32.37 -32.23
C SER A 417 -36.69 -33.58 -31.27
N LEU A 418 -37.44 -33.56 -30.17
CA LEU A 418 -37.81 -34.72 -29.31
C LEU A 418 -38.84 -35.64 -30.03
N PRO A 419 -38.99 -36.96 -29.71
CA PRO A 419 -39.74 -37.38 -28.51
C PRO A 419 -39.34 -38.69 -27.78
N GLU A 420 -39.67 -38.69 -26.48
CA GLU A 420 -40.18 -39.75 -25.58
C GLU A 420 -39.93 -41.28 -25.72
N ALA A 421 -39.62 -41.85 -24.54
CA ALA A 421 -40.13 -43.10 -23.94
C ALA A 421 -39.80 -44.50 -24.52
N ALA A 422 -38.92 -45.22 -23.81
CA ALA A 422 -39.18 -46.60 -23.33
C ALA A 422 -38.14 -47.00 -22.27
N ALA A 423 -38.54 -47.83 -21.29
CA ALA A 423 -37.63 -48.39 -20.28
C ALA A 423 -37.42 -49.89 -20.52
N MET A 424 -36.19 -50.41 -20.32
CA MET A 424 -35.86 -51.66 -19.59
C MET A 424 -34.39 -52.12 -19.82
N SER A 425 -33.87 -52.83 -18.81
CA SER A 425 -32.70 -53.75 -18.81
C SER A 425 -31.25 -53.20 -18.95
N VAL A 426 -30.48 -53.54 -17.91
CA VAL A 426 -29.02 -53.51 -17.67
C VAL A 426 -28.39 -54.70 -18.46
N PRO A 427 -27.13 -54.69 -18.98
CA PRO A 427 -25.93 -54.34 -18.21
C PRO A 427 -24.71 -53.67 -18.90
N GLY A 428 -23.93 -52.99 -18.05
CA GLY A 428 -22.46 -53.04 -18.02
C GLY A 428 -21.69 -52.94 -19.34
N THR A 429 -21.46 -51.72 -19.81
CA THR A 429 -20.29 -51.38 -20.63
C THR A 429 -19.37 -50.45 -19.85
N ALA A 430 -18.15 -50.92 -19.59
CA ALA A 430 -17.12 -50.10 -18.99
C ALA A 430 -16.82 -48.90 -19.90
N ALA A 431 -17.05 -47.69 -19.40
CA ALA A 431 -16.58 -46.49 -20.07
C ALA A 431 -15.05 -46.52 -20.07
N THR A 432 -14.46 -46.53 -21.26
CA THR A 432 -13.02 -46.46 -21.49
C THR A 432 -12.42 -45.32 -20.67
N PRO A 433 -11.36 -45.53 -19.87
CA PRO A 433 -10.73 -44.42 -19.18
C PRO A 433 -10.22 -43.42 -20.21
N LEU A 434 -10.66 -42.16 -20.09
CA LEU A 434 -10.06 -41.06 -20.82
C LEU A 434 -8.58 -41.01 -20.42
N THR A 435 -7.74 -41.02 -21.44
CA THR A 435 -6.30 -41.26 -21.36
C THR A 435 -5.66 -40.48 -20.22
N GLU A 436 -5.02 -41.21 -19.29
CA GLU A 436 -4.18 -40.61 -18.26
C GLU A 436 -3.17 -39.67 -18.94
N ALA A 437 -3.12 -38.41 -18.49
CA ALA A 437 -1.95 -37.59 -18.78
C ALA A 437 -0.73 -38.36 -18.26
N PRO A 438 0.35 -38.52 -19.05
CA PRO A 438 1.49 -39.34 -18.63
C PRO A 438 2.01 -38.79 -17.30
N THR A 439 1.91 -39.63 -16.27
CA THR A 439 2.50 -39.36 -14.96
C THR A 439 3.98 -39.11 -15.18
N LEU A 440 4.39 -37.85 -14.98
CA LEU A 440 5.78 -37.45 -15.12
C LEU A 440 6.62 -38.31 -14.18
N THR A 441 7.38 -39.23 -14.76
CA THR A 441 8.15 -40.22 -14.01
C THR A 441 9.20 -39.51 -13.17
N GLU A 442 9.19 -39.75 -11.86
CA GLU A 442 10.14 -39.13 -10.89
C GLU A 442 11.61 -39.32 -11.30
N GLY A 443 11.91 -40.40 -12.05
CA GLY A 443 13.24 -40.76 -12.52
C GLY A 443 13.96 -39.74 -13.42
N TRP A 444 13.28 -38.82 -14.13
CA TRP A 444 14.00 -37.78 -14.90
C TRP A 444 14.54 -36.66 -14.01
N LEU A 445 13.79 -36.29 -12.95
CA LEU A 445 14.24 -35.34 -11.93
C LEU A 445 15.36 -35.96 -11.08
N GLU A 446 15.24 -37.25 -10.74
CA GLU A 446 16.29 -38.00 -10.05
C GLU A 446 17.57 -38.09 -10.91
N GLY A 447 17.44 -38.30 -12.22
CA GLY A 447 18.55 -38.30 -13.17
C GLY A 447 19.24 -36.93 -13.27
N LEU A 448 18.47 -35.84 -13.35
CA LEU A 448 19.01 -34.48 -13.34
C LEU A 448 19.73 -34.16 -12.02
N GLY A 449 19.19 -34.62 -10.89
CA GLY A 449 19.82 -34.48 -9.58
C GLY A 449 21.21 -35.13 -9.52
N LYS A 450 21.31 -36.39 -9.94
CA LYS A 450 22.60 -37.11 -10.01
C LYS A 450 23.61 -36.43 -10.94
N GLN A 451 23.16 -35.92 -12.09
CA GLN A 451 24.02 -35.19 -13.02
C GLN A 451 24.55 -33.88 -12.42
N ALA A 452 23.71 -33.15 -11.67
CA ALA A 452 24.10 -31.94 -10.97
C ALA A 452 25.08 -32.22 -9.81
N GLU A 453 24.82 -33.26 -9.01
CA GLU A 453 25.74 -33.72 -7.95
C GLU A 453 27.11 -34.10 -8.52
N GLU A 454 27.16 -34.83 -9.64
CA GLU A 454 28.42 -35.20 -10.28
C GLU A 454 29.22 -33.98 -10.75
N LEU A 455 28.59 -33.05 -11.49
CA LEU A 455 29.24 -31.83 -11.98
C LEU A 455 29.75 -30.93 -10.83
N LEU A 456 28.97 -30.80 -9.76
CA LEU A 456 29.38 -30.06 -8.56
C LEU A 456 30.55 -30.76 -7.83
N SER A 457 30.55 -32.09 -7.75
CA SER A 457 31.63 -32.87 -7.14
C SER A 457 32.95 -32.77 -7.91
N GLN A 458 32.87 -32.54 -9.22
CA GLN A 458 34.01 -32.33 -10.12
C GLN A 458 34.53 -30.87 -10.11
N GLY A 459 33.87 -29.97 -9.37
CA GLY A 459 34.31 -28.59 -9.18
C GLY A 459 33.89 -27.63 -10.30
N HIS A 460 32.89 -27.97 -11.12
CA HIS A 460 32.33 -27.05 -12.10
C HIS A 460 31.61 -25.88 -11.41
N HIS A 461 31.75 -24.67 -11.97
CA HIS A 461 31.16 -23.43 -11.44
C HIS A 461 29.98 -22.92 -12.28
N ASP A 462 29.79 -23.49 -13.47
CA ASP A 462 28.82 -23.12 -14.51
C ASP A 462 27.68 -24.16 -14.68
N VAL A 463 27.51 -25.05 -13.69
CA VAL A 463 26.56 -26.18 -13.71
C VAL A 463 25.13 -25.74 -14.07
N TRP A 464 24.69 -24.58 -13.58
CA TRP A 464 23.38 -24.02 -13.89
C TRP A 464 23.20 -23.73 -15.39
N ASP A 465 24.16 -23.02 -16.00
CA ASP A 465 24.09 -22.64 -17.41
C ASP A 465 24.25 -23.88 -18.31
N GLN A 466 25.15 -24.80 -17.95
CA GLN A 466 25.39 -26.04 -18.67
C GLN A 466 24.15 -26.95 -18.71
N LEU A 467 23.47 -27.16 -17.58
CA LEU A 467 22.25 -27.98 -17.52
C LEU A 467 21.05 -27.26 -18.12
N SER A 468 20.92 -25.94 -17.93
CA SER A 468 19.85 -25.14 -18.56
C SER A 468 19.95 -25.17 -20.08
N HIS A 469 21.15 -25.00 -20.64
CA HIS A 469 21.39 -25.06 -22.08
C HIS A 469 21.08 -26.44 -22.67
N GLN A 470 21.40 -27.53 -21.96
CA GLN A 470 21.04 -28.89 -22.39
C GLN A 470 19.52 -29.12 -22.37
N PHE A 471 18.85 -28.71 -21.29
CA PHE A 471 17.40 -28.81 -21.15
C PHE A 471 16.67 -28.01 -22.24
N GLU A 472 17.01 -26.74 -22.41
CA GLU A 472 16.39 -25.88 -23.43
C GLU A 472 16.61 -26.42 -24.85
N ALA A 473 17.83 -26.84 -25.18
CA ALA A 473 18.15 -27.40 -26.49
C ALA A 473 17.35 -28.67 -26.79
N GLN A 474 17.25 -29.59 -25.82
CA GLN A 474 16.49 -30.82 -25.99
C GLN A 474 14.99 -30.56 -26.15
N LEU A 475 14.43 -29.69 -25.30
CA LEU A 475 13.01 -29.30 -25.37
C LEU A 475 12.65 -28.68 -26.73
N LEU A 476 13.53 -27.81 -27.26
CA LEU A 476 13.36 -27.16 -28.56
C LEU A 476 13.48 -28.13 -29.73
N ARG A 477 14.46 -29.04 -29.71
CA ARG A 477 14.58 -30.11 -30.72
C ARG A 477 13.32 -30.99 -30.74
N THR A 478 12.84 -31.44 -29.58
CA THR A 478 11.62 -32.26 -29.51
C THR A 478 10.40 -31.52 -30.03
N ALA A 479 10.24 -30.22 -29.71
CA ALA A 479 9.13 -29.41 -30.22
C ALA A 479 9.20 -29.14 -31.73
N LEU A 480 10.39 -28.92 -32.29
CA LEU A 480 10.59 -28.74 -33.73
C LEU A 480 10.35 -30.04 -34.49
N ALA A 481 10.84 -31.19 -34.00
CA ALA A 481 10.56 -32.49 -34.59
C ALA A 481 9.05 -32.80 -34.57
N ALA A 482 8.37 -32.57 -33.43
CA ALA A 482 6.92 -32.79 -33.28
C ALA A 482 6.04 -31.80 -34.09
N THR A 483 6.64 -30.82 -34.77
CA THR A 483 5.95 -29.83 -35.62
C THR A 483 6.56 -29.71 -37.02
N HIS A 484 7.42 -30.67 -37.44
CA HIS A 484 8.11 -30.68 -38.74
C HIS A 484 8.77 -29.32 -39.06
N GLY A 485 9.60 -28.83 -38.13
CA GLY A 485 10.35 -27.58 -38.26
C GLY A 485 9.54 -26.28 -38.12
N ARG A 486 8.22 -26.33 -37.88
CA ARG A 486 7.36 -25.13 -37.82
C ARG A 486 7.55 -24.34 -36.53
N ARG A 487 8.57 -23.48 -36.50
CA ARG A 487 8.97 -22.62 -35.36
C ARG A 487 7.81 -21.92 -34.63
N VAL A 488 6.79 -21.42 -35.34
CA VAL A 488 5.62 -20.75 -34.71
C VAL A 488 4.70 -21.75 -33.99
N GLU A 489 4.51 -22.94 -34.56
CA GLU A 489 3.70 -24.00 -33.96
C GLU A 489 4.43 -24.61 -32.76
N ALA A 490 5.75 -24.83 -32.87
CA ALA A 490 6.62 -25.25 -31.77
C ALA A 490 6.56 -24.26 -30.59
N ALA A 491 6.67 -22.95 -30.85
CA ALA A 491 6.56 -21.91 -29.82
C ALA A 491 5.21 -21.95 -29.09
N SER A 492 4.11 -22.11 -29.85
CA SER A 492 2.76 -22.22 -29.29
C SER A 492 2.60 -23.47 -28.41
N ARG A 493 3.10 -24.63 -28.86
CA ARG A 493 3.06 -25.89 -28.08
C ARG A 493 3.94 -25.85 -26.82
N LEU A 494 5.04 -25.08 -26.85
CA LEU A 494 5.91 -24.85 -25.70
C LEU A 494 5.44 -23.70 -24.79
N GLY A 495 4.37 -22.98 -25.14
CA GLY A 495 3.89 -21.83 -24.36
C GLY A 495 4.82 -20.61 -24.37
N ILE A 496 5.76 -20.52 -25.31
CA ILE A 496 6.74 -19.42 -25.41
C ILE A 496 6.42 -18.48 -26.57
N GLY A 497 6.84 -17.22 -26.45
CA GLY A 497 6.66 -16.23 -27.52
C GLY A 497 7.46 -16.57 -28.79
N ARG A 498 6.92 -16.23 -29.96
CA ARG A 498 7.59 -16.40 -31.27
C ARG A 498 8.99 -15.76 -31.35
N ASN A 499 9.18 -14.63 -30.69
CA ASN A 499 10.50 -13.96 -30.65
C ASN A 499 11.45 -14.70 -29.71
N THR A 500 10.93 -15.29 -28.63
CA THR A 500 11.70 -16.10 -27.67
C THR A 500 12.24 -17.36 -28.31
N ILE A 501 11.43 -18.11 -29.09
CA ILE A 501 11.94 -19.31 -29.78
C ILE A 501 13.03 -18.95 -30.80
N THR A 502 12.85 -17.85 -31.55
CA THR A 502 13.82 -17.42 -32.56
C THR A 502 15.16 -17.07 -31.92
N ARG A 503 15.13 -16.28 -30.83
CA ARG A 503 16.33 -15.95 -30.05
C ARG A 503 16.99 -17.19 -29.47
N LYS A 504 16.23 -18.11 -28.88
CA LYS A 504 16.77 -19.33 -28.26
C LYS A 504 17.40 -20.28 -29.27
N LEU A 505 16.82 -20.43 -30.47
CA LEU A 505 17.45 -21.22 -31.54
C LEU A 505 18.78 -20.63 -32.01
N GLN A 506 18.95 -19.30 -31.95
CA GLN A 506 20.21 -18.62 -32.23
C GLN A 506 21.23 -18.78 -31.10
N GLU A 507 20.81 -18.55 -29.85
CA GLU A 507 21.65 -18.71 -28.65
C GLU A 507 22.21 -20.13 -28.52
N LEU A 508 21.42 -21.15 -28.88
CA LEU A 508 21.76 -22.57 -28.76
C LEU A 508 22.35 -23.18 -30.06
N GLY A 509 22.49 -22.40 -31.13
CA GLY A 509 23.08 -22.85 -32.41
C GLY A 509 22.24 -23.82 -33.24
N LEU A 510 20.93 -23.91 -33.00
CA LEU A 510 20.02 -24.92 -33.55
C LEU A 510 19.31 -24.50 -34.86
N GLU A 511 19.76 -23.43 -35.53
CA GLU A 511 19.04 -22.88 -36.70
C GLU A 511 19.05 -23.77 -37.95
N ASN A 512 20.05 -24.65 -38.09
CA ASN A 512 20.37 -25.41 -39.30
C ASN A 512 20.23 -26.94 -39.16
N GLU A 513 19.62 -27.43 -38.08
CA GLU A 513 19.30 -28.86 -37.96
C GLU A 513 18.09 -29.18 -38.87
N ASN A 514 18.23 -30.19 -39.73
CA ASN A 514 17.12 -30.66 -40.57
C ASN A 514 16.15 -31.49 -39.74
N PHE A 515 14.90 -31.04 -39.65
CA PHE A 515 13.79 -31.71 -38.96
C PHE A 515 12.71 -32.16 -39.97
N ASP A 516 13.12 -32.99 -40.93
CA ASP A 516 12.24 -33.67 -41.91
C ASP A 516 11.58 -34.93 -41.28
#